data_AF-A0AAU8DGP2-F1
#
_entry.id   AF-A0AAU8DGP2-F1
#
_cell.length_a   1.000
_cell.length_b   1.000
_cell.length_c   1.000
_cell.angle_alpha   90.00
_cell.angle_beta   90.00
_cell.angle_gamma   90.00
#
_symmetry.space_group_name_H-M   'P 1'
#
loop_
_entity.id
_entity.type
_entity.pdbx_description
1 polymer ?
#
loop_
_entity_poly.entity_id
_entity_poly.type
_entity_poly.pdbx_seq_one_letter_code
_entity_poly.pdbx_strand_id
1 'polypeptide(L)'
;MAPQSGPTGKREAFSAALRRFPQFELAIRRLMARSEAFRDMCEELVEVEVALSNVDKIAPALREARRVEWQELIDRLVAEVEAALLEKDVVVKPRPGR
;
A
#
# COMPACT_ATOMS: atom_id res chain seq x y z
N MET A 1 -11.59 -11.28 -10.36
CA MET A 1 -12.22 -10.03 -9.90
C MET A 1 -11.11 -9.05 -9.60
N ALA A 2 -10.90 -8.04 -10.45
CA ALA A 2 -10.03 -6.92 -10.11
C ALA A 2 -10.82 -6.00 -9.16
N PRO A 3 -10.25 -5.51 -8.05
CA PRO A 3 -10.88 -4.41 -7.36
C PRO A 3 -10.83 -3.22 -8.32
N GLN A 4 -11.98 -2.86 -8.86
CA GLN A 4 -12.13 -1.55 -9.49
C GLN A 4 -11.92 -0.56 -8.36
N SER A 5 -10.72 0.00 -8.28
CA SER A 5 -10.34 1.10 -7.41
C SER A 5 -11.26 2.29 -7.60
N GLY A 6 -12.42 2.22 -6.94
CA GLY A 6 -13.37 3.30 -6.88
C GLY A 6 -12.77 4.51 -6.16
N PRO A 7 -13.40 5.70 -6.25
CA PRO A 7 -12.94 6.92 -5.58
C PRO A 7 -12.74 6.76 -4.06
N THR A 8 -13.32 5.73 -3.45
CA THR A 8 -13.13 5.36 -2.04
C THR A 8 -11.74 4.78 -1.78
N GLY A 9 -11.22 3.90 -2.63
CA GLY A 9 -9.90 3.27 -2.46
C GLY A 9 -8.78 4.30 -2.43
N LYS A 10 -8.86 5.32 -3.29
CA LYS A 10 -7.91 6.45 -3.32
C LYS A 10 -7.91 7.28 -2.04
N ARG A 11 -9.07 7.51 -1.41
CA ARG A 11 -9.14 8.24 -0.13
C ARG A 11 -8.57 7.41 1.01
N GLU A 12 -8.87 6.13 1.06
CA GLU A 12 -8.34 5.23 2.09
C GLU A 12 -6.83 5.09 1.97
N ALA A 13 -6.32 4.93 0.74
CA ALA A 13 -4.89 4.91 0.43
C ALA A 13 -4.19 6.21 0.86
N PHE A 14 -4.78 7.38 0.57
CA PHE A 14 -4.26 8.66 1.01
C PHE A 14 -4.23 8.78 2.54
N SER A 15 -5.33 8.43 3.22
CA SER A 15 -5.40 8.45 4.68
C SER A 15 -4.43 7.46 5.33
N ALA A 16 -4.24 6.28 4.74
CA ALA A 16 -3.29 5.28 5.23
C ALA A 16 -1.83 5.77 5.11
N ALA A 17 -1.47 6.35 3.97
CA ALA A 17 -0.16 6.96 3.78
C ALA A 17 0.05 8.14 4.75
N LEU A 18 -0.95 9.01 4.94
CA LEU A 18 -0.87 10.13 5.87
C LEU A 18 -0.70 9.71 7.33
N ARG A 19 -1.39 8.65 7.76
CA ARG A 19 -1.26 8.13 9.13
C ARG A 19 0.17 7.66 9.43
N ARG A 20 0.87 7.14 8.42
CA ARG A 20 2.26 6.66 8.53
C ARG A 20 3.28 7.78 8.33
N PHE A 21 2.99 8.70 7.43
CA PHE A 21 3.92 9.72 6.95
C PHE A 21 3.30 11.12 7.04
N PRO A 22 2.87 11.59 8.23
CA PRO A 22 2.17 12.86 8.37
C PRO A 22 3.03 14.06 7.91
N GLN A 23 4.34 13.96 8.11
CA GLN A 23 5.33 14.97 7.68
C GLN A 23 5.42 15.14 6.14
N PHE A 24 4.93 14.17 5.37
CA PHE A 24 5.01 14.17 3.91
C PHE A 24 3.67 14.46 3.22
N GLU A 25 2.67 15.02 3.92
CA GLU A 25 1.32 15.26 3.39
C GLU A 25 1.29 15.89 1.99
N LEU A 26 2.06 16.95 1.79
CA LEU A 26 2.14 17.67 0.52
C LEU A 26 2.74 16.83 -0.60
N ALA A 27 3.73 15.99 -0.29
CA ALA A 27 4.35 15.07 -1.25
C ALA A 27 3.40 13.93 -1.60
N ILE A 28 2.74 13.33 -0.60
CA ILE A 28 1.71 12.29 -0.79
C ILE A 28 0.59 12.83 -1.67
N ARG A 29 0.06 14.02 -1.39
CA ARG A 29 -1.04 14.61 -2.19
C ARG A 29 -0.63 14.84 -3.64
N ARG A 30 0.60 15.29 -3.89
CA ARG A 30 1.15 15.47 -5.24
C ARG A 30 1.35 14.14 -5.96
N LEU A 31 1.94 13.14 -5.29
CA LEU A 31 2.18 11.82 -5.84
C LEU A 31 0.88 11.08 -6.15
N MET A 32 -0.12 11.15 -5.26
CA MET A 32 -1.46 10.61 -5.50
C MET A 32 -2.14 11.23 -6.73
N ALA A 33 -1.85 12.50 -7.05
CA ALA A 33 -2.42 13.15 -8.23
C ALA A 33 -1.65 12.83 -9.52
N ARG A 34 -0.32 12.68 -9.45
CA ARG A 34 0.56 12.59 -10.63
C ARG A 34 1.04 11.18 -10.98
N SER A 35 1.10 10.27 -10.01
CA SER A 35 1.68 8.94 -10.16
C SER A 35 0.60 7.88 -9.92
N GLU A 36 0.30 7.11 -10.96
CA GLU A 36 -0.58 5.95 -10.84
C GLU A 36 0.04 4.84 -10.02
N ALA A 37 1.33 4.58 -10.23
CA ALA A 37 2.03 3.55 -9.47
C ALA A 37 2.09 3.87 -7.97
N PHE A 38 2.24 5.15 -7.60
CA PHE A 38 2.18 5.53 -6.18
C PHE A 38 0.80 5.27 -5.59
N ARG A 39 -0.27 5.57 -6.34
CA ARG A 39 -1.63 5.25 -5.94
C ARG A 39 -1.81 3.74 -5.75
N ASP A 40 -1.39 2.95 -6.73
CA ASP A 40 -1.48 1.49 -6.71
C ASP A 40 -0.74 0.89 -5.49
N MET A 41 0.47 1.39 -5.20
CA MET A 41 1.22 0.99 -3.99
C MET A 41 0.48 1.33 -2.70
N CYS A 42 -0.07 2.54 -2.57
CA CYS A 42 -0.84 2.92 -1.38
C CYS A 42 -2.16 2.14 -1.26
N GLU A 43 -2.79 1.78 -2.38
CA GLU A 43 -3.99 0.93 -2.40
C GLU A 43 -3.65 -0.50 -1.98
N GLU A 44 -2.58 -1.08 -2.52
CA GLU A 44 -2.12 -2.42 -2.13
C GLU A 44 -1.77 -2.46 -0.62
N LEU A 45 -1.15 -1.40 -0.09
CA LEU A 45 -0.85 -1.30 1.34
C LEU A 45 -2.13 -1.41 2.18
N VAL A 46 -3.20 -0.70 1.80
CA VAL A 46 -4.49 -0.78 2.49
C VAL A 46 -5.07 -2.19 2.39
N GLU A 47 -5.01 -2.81 1.22
CA GLU A 47 -5.51 -4.17 1.02
C GLU A 47 -4.79 -5.19 1.90
N VAL A 48 -3.45 -5.11 1.99
CA VAL A 48 -2.66 -6.02 2.83
C VAL A 48 -2.91 -5.76 4.32
N GLU A 49 -3.03 -4.51 4.74
CA GLU A 49 -3.38 -4.16 6.13
C GLU A 49 -4.76 -4.70 6.53
N VAL A 50 -5.74 -4.59 5.63
CA VAL A 50 -7.09 -5.14 5.84
C VAL A 50 -7.03 -6.66 5.90
N ALA A 51 -6.24 -7.31 5.03
CA ALA A 51 -6.05 -8.76 5.06
C ALA A 51 -5.43 -9.20 6.40
N LEU A 52 -4.38 -8.51 6.86
CA LEU A 52 -3.73 -8.76 8.14
C LEU A 52 -4.68 -8.56 9.33
N SER A 53 -5.49 -7.51 9.31
CA SER A 53 -6.52 -7.26 10.34
C SER A 53 -7.59 -8.35 10.38
N ASN A 54 -7.84 -9.00 9.23
CA ASN A 54 -8.79 -10.11 9.08
C ASN A 54 -8.11 -11.49 9.18
N VAL A 55 -6.84 -11.58 9.59
CA VAL A 55 -6.12 -12.87 9.68
C VAL A 55 -6.80 -13.86 10.63
N ASP A 56 -7.55 -13.41 11.63
CA ASP A 56 -8.28 -14.35 12.49
C ASP A 56 -9.43 -15.06 11.75
N LYS A 57 -9.94 -14.48 10.66
CA LYS A 57 -11.03 -15.04 9.84
C LYS A 57 -10.56 -16.16 8.90
N ILE A 58 -9.25 -16.35 8.72
CA ILE A 58 -8.72 -17.45 7.91
C ILE A 58 -8.43 -18.69 8.77
N ALA A 59 -8.23 -19.83 8.10
CA ALA A 59 -7.98 -21.11 8.76
C ALA A 59 -6.78 -21.00 9.74
N PRO A 60 -6.91 -21.51 10.99
CA PRO A 60 -5.89 -21.36 12.03
C PRO A 60 -4.51 -21.85 11.60
N ALA A 61 -4.45 -22.95 10.84
CA ALA A 61 -3.22 -23.51 10.29
C ALA A 61 -2.47 -22.56 9.32
N LEU A 62 -3.14 -21.56 8.77
CA LEU A 62 -2.55 -20.58 7.83
C LEU A 62 -2.32 -19.22 8.48
N ARG A 63 -2.78 -18.97 9.71
CA ARG A 63 -2.76 -17.64 10.34
C ARG A 63 -1.34 -17.12 10.55
N GLU A 64 -0.46 -17.94 11.09
CA GLU A 64 0.93 -17.54 11.34
C GLU A 64 1.68 -17.30 10.03
N ALA A 65 1.56 -18.21 9.06
CA ALA A 65 2.16 -18.04 7.74
C ALA A 65 1.68 -16.75 7.05
N ARG A 66 0.36 -16.53 7.00
CA ARG A 66 -0.22 -15.33 6.38
C ARG A 66 0.12 -14.05 7.13
N ARG A 67 0.22 -14.11 8.46
CA ARG A 67 0.66 -12.97 9.26
C ARG A 67 2.08 -12.56 8.88
N VAL A 68 3.00 -13.52 8.78
CA VAL A 68 4.39 -13.23 8.37
C VAL A 68 4.42 -12.65 6.95
N GLU A 69 3.79 -13.33 5.98
CA GLU A 69 3.77 -12.89 4.58
C GLU A 69 3.20 -11.48 4.41
N TRP A 70 2.06 -11.20 5.05
CA TRP A 70 1.42 -9.88 4.96
C TRP A 70 2.20 -8.81 5.72
N GLN A 71 2.85 -9.15 6.84
CA GLN A 71 3.70 -8.22 7.56
C GLN A 71 4.94 -7.84 6.74
N GLU A 72 5.57 -8.79 6.05
CA GLU A 72 6.69 -8.54 5.15
C GLU A 72 6.27 -7.71 3.92
N LEU A 73 5.07 -7.95 3.39
CA LEU A 73 4.49 -7.13 2.32
C LEU A 73 4.26 -5.68 2.77
N ILE A 74 3.70 -5.48 3.98
CA ILE A 74 3.51 -4.15 4.55
C ILE A 74 4.86 -3.44 4.72
N ASP A 75 5.86 -4.13 5.28
CA ASP A 75 7.20 -3.54 5.50
C ASP A 75 7.83 -3.09 4.17
N ARG A 76 7.78 -3.95 3.15
CA ARG A 76 8.25 -3.61 1.80
C ARG A 76 7.51 -2.41 1.21
N LEU A 77 6.18 -2.42 1.25
CA LEU A 77 5.37 -1.33 0.70
C LEU A 77 5.60 -0.02 1.43
N VAL A 78 5.80 -0.04 2.74
CA VAL A 78 6.14 1.14 3.54
C VAL A 78 7.49 1.69 3.11
N ALA A 79 8.50 0.84 2.92
CA ALA A 79 9.80 1.25 2.43
C ALA A 79 9.75 1.83 1.01
N GLU A 80 8.95 1.24 0.10
CA GLU A 80 8.77 1.77 -1.25
C GLU A 80 8.01 3.11 -1.27
N VAL A 81 7.00 3.28 -0.41
CA VAL A 81 6.29 4.56 -0.25
C VAL A 81 7.23 5.61 0.32
N GLU A 82 8.03 5.28 1.33
CA GLU A 82 9.03 6.19 1.90
C GLU A 82 10.06 6.62 0.84
N ALA A 83 10.61 5.66 0.09
CA ALA A 83 11.54 5.93 -1.00
C ALA A 83 10.90 6.85 -2.07
N ALA A 84 9.66 6.59 -2.47
CA ALA A 84 8.93 7.43 -3.42
C ALA A 84 8.63 8.86 -2.90
N LEU A 85 8.58 9.04 -1.57
CA LEU A 85 8.40 10.34 -0.93
C LEU A 85 9.72 11.12 -0.81
N LEU A 86 10.83 10.40 -0.57
CA LEU A 86 12.18 10.96 -0.44
C LEU A 86 12.82 11.26 -1.80
N GLU A 87 12.59 10.41 -2.79
CA GLU A 87 13.14 10.57 -4.13
C GLU A 87 12.23 11.46 -5.00
N LYS A 88 12.84 12.44 -5.68
CA LYS A 88 12.09 13.33 -6.58
C LYS A 88 11.73 12.70 -7.93
N ASP A 89 12.31 11.54 -8.25
CA ASP A 89 12.23 10.90 -9.56
C ASP A 89 12.52 9.40 -9.41
N VAL A 90 11.51 8.54 -9.29
CA VAL A 90 11.74 7.08 -9.33
C VAL A 90 10.81 6.38 -10.29
N VAL A 91 11.49 5.79 -11.28
CA VAL A 91 11.11 4.68 -12.15
C VAL A 91 10.52 3.55 -11.32
N VAL A 92 9.22 3.34 -11.50
CA VAL A 92 8.51 2.16 -11.01
C VAL A 92 9.04 0.96 -11.79
N LYS A 93 9.65 0.00 -11.09
CA LYS A 93 9.84 -1.33 -11.68
C LYS A 93 8.45 -1.94 -11.91
N PRO A 94 8.11 -2.36 -13.14
CA PRO A 94 6.85 -3.04 -13.35
C PRO A 94 6.88 -4.37 -12.58
N ARG A 95 5.86 -4.60 -11.75
CA ARG A 95 5.58 -5.95 -11.23
C ARG A 95 5.38 -6.86 -12.44
N PRO A 96 6.15 -7.95 -12.62
CA PRO A 96 5.89 -8.89 -13.71
C PRO A 96 4.58 -9.62 -13.41
N GLY A 97 3.60 -9.38 -14.30
CA GLY A 97 2.54 -10.31 -14.71
C GLY A 97 1.83 -11.09 -13.62
N ARG A 98 0.62 -10.65 -13.30
CA ARG A 98 -0.44 -11.55 -12.81
C ARG A 98 -0.92 -12.44 -13.97
#